data_AF-A0A4Q5RL78-F1
#
_entry.id   AF-A0A4Q5RL78-F1
#
_cell.length_a   1.000
_cell.length_b   1.000
_cell.length_c   1.000
_cell.angle_alpha   90.00
_cell.angle_beta   90.00
_cell.angle_gamma   90.00
#
_symmetry.space_group_name_H-M   'P 1'
#
loop_
_entity.id
_entity.type
_entity.pdbx_description
1 polymer ?
#
loop_
_entity_poly.entity_id
_entity_poly.type
_entity_poly.pdbx_seq_one_letter_code
_entity_poly.pdbx_strand_id
1 'polypeptide(L)'
;MAKDKNDMFAGLKESVLKNAPETPRQTVSPVKEKIKPEEVPFTLYMPKENLKQLRVLAANDEKSIKQLINEAIEEKYAFKKA
;
A
#
# COMPACT_ATOMS: atom_id res chain seq x y z
N MET A 1 -10.48 19.86 56.95
CA MET A 1 -9.55 20.77 56.25
C MET A 1 -9.61 20.44 54.76
N ALA A 2 -10.31 21.24 53.97
CA ALA A 2 -10.40 21.04 52.52
C ALA A 2 -9.09 21.54 51.92
N LYS A 3 -8.28 20.64 51.36
CA LYS A 3 -7.09 21.04 50.59
C LYS A 3 -7.57 21.85 49.39
N ASP A 4 -7.03 23.05 49.23
CA ASP A 4 -7.36 23.93 48.11
C ASP A 4 -7.08 23.21 46.79
N LYS A 5 -8.08 23.22 45.89
CA LYS A 5 -8.01 22.51 44.60
C LYS A 5 -6.78 22.93 43.81
N ASN A 6 -6.35 24.18 43.96
CA ASN A 6 -5.17 24.74 43.30
C ASN A 6 -3.86 24.06 43.74
N ASP A 7 -3.73 23.66 45.01
CA ASP A 7 -2.56 22.95 45.52
C ASP A 7 -2.50 21.51 44.99
N MET A 8 -3.66 20.88 44.80
CA MET A 8 -3.73 19.56 44.16
C MET A 8 -3.31 19.62 42.69
N PHE A 9 -3.71 20.65 41.95
CA PHE A 9 -3.29 20.82 40.56
C PHE A 9 -1.80 21.18 40.43
N ALA A 10 -1.23 21.90 41.39
CA ALA A 10 0.21 22.19 41.41
C ALA A 10 1.04 20.91 41.58
N GLY A 11 0.66 20.03 42.51
CA GLY A 11 1.35 18.74 42.72
C GLY A 11 1.25 17.79 41.52
N LEU A 12 0.14 17.81 40.80
CA LEU A 12 -0.04 17.02 39.57
C LEU A 12 0.78 17.55 38.40
N LYS A 13 0.87 18.87 38.23
CA LYS A 13 1.74 19.46 37.20
C LYS A 13 3.19 19.09 37.44
N GLU A 14 3.64 19.13 38.69
CA GLU A 14 5.02 18.82 39.03
C GLU A 14 5.37 17.34 38.80
N SER A 15 4.43 16.40 39.04
CA SER A 15 4.66 14.98 38.78
C SER A 15 4.62 14.60 37.30
N VAL A 16 3.78 15.27 36.50
CA VAL A 16 3.62 15.01 35.06
C VAL A 16 4.72 15.68 34.23
N LEU A 17 5.22 16.86 34.64
CA LEU A 17 6.26 17.59 33.91
C LEU A 17 7.69 17.06 34.20
N LYS A 18 7.91 16.41 35.35
CA LYS A 18 9.23 15.88 35.73
C LYS A 18 9.65 14.68 34.88
N ASN A 19 8.70 13.92 34.35
CA ASN A 19 8.98 12.73 33.56
C ASN A 19 8.42 12.92 32.15
N ALA A 20 9.30 13.13 31.17
CA ALA A 20 8.88 13.06 29.77
C ALA A 20 8.27 11.66 29.53
N PRO A 21 7.06 11.57 28.96
CA PRO A 21 6.43 10.26 28.76
C PRO A 21 7.29 9.44 27.79
N GLU A 22 7.93 8.38 28.30
CA GLU A 22 8.64 7.39 27.48
C GLU A 22 7.61 6.55 26.73
N THR A 23 7.13 7.07 25.60
CA THR A 23 6.29 6.30 24.70
C THR A 23 7.18 5.40 23.84
N PRO A 24 6.89 4.09 23.73
CA PRO A 24 7.65 3.21 22.86
C PRO A 24 7.47 3.69 21.42
N ARG A 25 8.56 4.17 20.82
CA ARG A 25 8.56 4.60 19.41
C ARG A 25 8.51 3.36 18.53
N GLN A 26 7.37 3.12 17.89
CA GLN A 26 7.25 2.04 16.91
C GLN A 26 8.00 2.44 15.62
N THR A 27 9.17 1.85 15.42
CA THR A 27 9.91 1.94 14.15
C THR A 27 9.27 1.01 13.13
N VAL A 28 8.52 1.57 12.19
CA VAL A 28 7.93 0.82 11.08
C VAL A 28 8.94 0.83 9.92
N SER A 29 9.59 -0.31 9.68
CA SER A 29 10.38 -0.51 8.46
C SER A 29 9.48 -1.05 7.35
N PRO A 30 9.45 -0.44 6.16
CA PRO A 30 8.72 -1.00 5.02
C PRO A 30 9.26 -2.39 4.69
N VAL A 31 8.38 -3.39 4.67
CA VAL A 31 8.72 -4.71 4.13
C VAL A 31 8.99 -4.51 2.64
N LYS A 32 10.26 -4.56 2.24
CA LYS A 32 10.64 -4.55 0.83
C LYS A 32 10.25 -5.91 0.26
N GLU A 33 9.01 -6.04 -0.21
CA GLU A 33 8.60 -7.21 -0.97
C GLU A 33 9.51 -7.34 -2.20
N LYS A 34 10.06 -8.54 -2.37
CA LYS A 34 10.92 -8.85 -3.51
C LYS A 34 10.06 -8.71 -4.77
N ILE A 35 10.40 -7.74 -5.60
CA ILE A 35 9.90 -7.62 -6.96
C ILE A 35 10.05 -9.00 -7.61
N LYS A 36 8.96 -9.55 -8.14
CA LYS A 36 8.95 -10.89 -8.75
C LYS A 36 10.10 -10.98 -9.77
N PRO A 37 11.04 -11.92 -9.64
CA PRO A 37 12.28 -11.92 -10.42
C PRO A 37 12.08 -12.19 -11.91
N GLU A 38 10.90 -12.68 -12.32
CA GLU A 38 10.61 -13.07 -13.70
C GLU A 38 9.92 -11.96 -14.53
N GLU A 39 9.49 -10.86 -13.91
CA GLU A 39 8.71 -9.83 -14.58
C GLU A 39 9.55 -8.57 -14.86
N VAL A 40 9.60 -8.16 -16.13
CA VAL A 40 10.28 -6.94 -16.58
C VAL A 40 9.25 -5.82 -16.81
N PRO A 41 9.46 -4.61 -16.25
CA PRO A 41 8.58 -3.48 -16.52
C PRO A 41 8.71 -3.05 -17.99
N PHE A 42 7.58 -2.85 -18.66
CA PHE A 42 7.54 -2.29 -20.00
C PHE A 42 6.48 -1.19 -20.09
N THR A 43 6.72 -0.23 -20.98
CA THR A 43 5.75 0.83 -21.30
C THR A 43 5.41 0.73 -22.77
N LEU A 44 4.11 0.81 -23.10
CA LEU A 44 3.63 0.84 -24.48
C LEU A 44 2.64 1.98 -24.69
N TYR A 45 2.46 2.37 -25.95
CA TYR A 45 1.40 3.28 -26.37
C TYR A 45 0.22 2.47 -26.90
N MET A 46 -0.99 2.80 -26.45
CA MET A 46 -2.23 2.15 -26.88
C MET A 46 -3.30 3.20 -27.18
N PRO A 47 -4.15 2.99 -28.21
CA PRO A 47 -5.32 3.84 -28.44
C PRO A 47 -6.21 3.92 -27.20
N LYS A 48 -6.75 5.13 -26.93
CA LYS A 48 -7.60 5.37 -25.75
C LYS A 48 -8.82 4.46 -25.72
N GLU A 49 -9.42 4.18 -26.88
CA GLU A 49 -10.62 3.34 -26.97
C GLU A 49 -10.32 1.87 -26.59
N ASN A 50 -9.19 1.32 -27.04
CA ASN A 50 -8.78 -0.04 -26.69
C ASN A 50 -8.55 -0.18 -25.18
N LEU A 51 -7.96 0.84 -24.56
CA LEU A 51 -7.72 0.85 -23.11
C LEU A 51 -9.04 0.92 -22.30
N LYS A 52 -10.04 1.66 -22.79
CA LYS A 52 -11.39 1.66 -22.20
C LYS A 52 -12.02 0.28 -22.29
N GLN A 53 -11.99 -0.34 -23.46
CA GLN A 53 -12.55 -1.68 -23.68
C GLN A 53 -11.88 -2.72 -22.77
N LEU A 54 -10.55 -2.70 -22.67
CA LEU A 54 -9.79 -3.58 -21.76
C LEU A 54 -10.18 -3.39 -20.30
N ARG A 55 -10.43 -2.16 -19.85
CA ARG A 55 -10.87 -1.90 -18.46
C ARG A 55 -12.26 -2.47 -18.18
N VAL A 56 -13.18 -2.37 -19.14
CA VAL A 56 -14.53 -2.93 -19.00
C VAL A 56 -14.45 -4.47 -18.95
N LEU A 57 -13.67 -5.09 -19.83
CA LEU A 57 -13.44 -6.53 -19.81
C LEU A 57 -12.80 -7.01 -18.50
N ALA A 58 -11.77 -6.31 -18.03
CA ALA A 58 -11.12 -6.59 -16.76
C ALA A 58 -12.10 -6.57 -15.58
N ALA A 59 -13.02 -5.61 -15.57
CA ALA A 59 -14.05 -5.51 -14.54
C ALA A 59 -15.08 -6.64 -14.63
N ASN A 60 -15.46 -7.07 -15.84
CA ASN A 60 -16.44 -8.13 -16.05
C ASN A 60 -15.89 -9.52 -15.71
N ASP A 61 -14.63 -9.78 -16.05
CA ASP A 61 -14.00 -11.10 -15.91
C ASP A 61 -13.29 -11.29 -14.55
N GLU A 62 -13.38 -10.30 -13.65
CA GLU A 62 -12.64 -10.26 -12.37
C GLU A 62 -11.12 -10.44 -12.53
N LYS A 63 -10.58 -10.02 -13.67
CA LYS A 63 -9.16 -10.13 -14.02
C LYS A 63 -8.48 -8.77 -14.05
N SER A 64 -7.18 -8.77 -13.80
CA SER A 64 -6.35 -7.58 -14.02
C SER A 64 -6.10 -7.35 -15.51
N ILE A 65 -5.94 -6.09 -15.91
CA ILE A 65 -5.56 -5.72 -17.29
C ILE A 65 -4.27 -6.44 -17.72
N LYS A 66 -3.33 -6.62 -16.78
CA LYS A 66 -2.09 -7.37 -17.02
C LYS A 66 -2.36 -8.83 -17.42
N GLN A 67 -3.24 -9.51 -16.69
CA GLN A 67 -3.60 -10.90 -17.01
C GLN A 67 -4.21 -10.99 -18.40
N LEU A 68 -5.16 -10.10 -18.73
CA LEU A 68 -5.77 -10.09 -20.06
C LEU A 68 -4.76 -9.87 -21.19
N ILE A 69 -3.80 -8.97 -21.00
CA ILE A 69 -2.75 -8.72 -22.00
C ILE A 69 -1.86 -9.97 -22.17
N ASN A 70 -1.41 -10.57 -21.06
CA ASN A 70 -0.56 -11.75 -21.12
C ASN A 70 -1.30 -12.95 -21.72
N GLU A 71 -2.55 -13.20 -21.32
CA GLU A 71 -3.41 -14.25 -21.88
C GLU A 71 -3.60 -14.05 -23.39
N ALA A 72 -3.89 -12.83 -23.85
CA ALA A 72 -4.04 -12.55 -25.28
C ALA A 72 -2.73 -12.75 -26.07
N ILE A 73 -1.58 -12.44 -25.45
CA ILE A 73 -0.27 -12.71 -26.04
C ILE A 73 -0.02 -14.21 -26.11
N GLU A 74 -0.30 -14.96 -25.05
CA GLU A 74 -0.18 -16.42 -25.02
C GLU A 74 -1.13 -17.09 -26.01
N GLU A 75 -2.38 -16.62 -26.13
CA GLU A 75 -3.34 -17.19 -27.07
C GLU A 75 -2.91 -16.98 -28.52
N LYS A 76 -2.47 -15.76 -28.86
CA LYS A 76 -2.14 -15.37 -30.24
C LYS A 76 -0.73 -15.75 -30.67
N TYR A 77 0.21 -15.70 -29.73
CA TYR A 77 1.63 -15.88 -29.94
C TYR A 77 2.22 -16.93 -29.00
N ALA A 78 1.44 -17.89 -28.50
CA ALA A 78 1.99 -19.12 -27.95
C ALA A 78 2.97 -19.65 -28.98
N PHE A 79 4.26 -19.38 -28.76
CA PHE A 79 5.32 -20.02 -29.46
C PHE A 79 5.01 -21.50 -29.25
N LYS A 80 4.75 -22.22 -30.34
CA LYS A 80 4.91 -23.67 -30.34
C LYS A 80 6.25 -23.87 -29.66
N LYS A 81 6.25 -24.35 -28.41
CA LYS A 81 7.46 -24.74 -27.73
C LYS A 81 8.08 -25.77 -28.68
N ALA A 82 9.12 -25.35 -29.40
CA ALA A 82 9.97 -26.24 -30.18
C ALA A 82 10.80 -27.04 -29.18
#